data_AF-A0A7S0EV77-F1
#
_entry.id   AF-A0A7S0EV77-F1
#
_cell.length_a   1.000
_cell.length_b   1.000
_cell.length_c   1.000
_cell.angle_alpha   90.00
_cell.angle_beta   90.00
_cell.angle_gamma   90.00
#
_symmetry.space_group_name_H-M   'P 1'
#
loop_
_entity.id
_entity.type
_entity.pdbx_description
1 polymer ?
#
loop_
_entity_poly.entity_id
_entity_poly.type
_entity_poly.pdbx_seq_one_letter_code
_entity_poly.pdbx_strand_id
1 'polypeptide(L)'
;GEALEVASVIDIGPMLAKREDTDSFKKAMTASVAKQIADITAAVTKVNTQLDKEVAEGDDAELHNMMNALMYMRQNQVNVEYALDQLTDTLTYMKANDMGKIDPIQKKLDDALDKYSYAKKTTPTVKKNLKPLQDAATLSVFDKLSVWEAELEEYRAKFTKK
;
A
#
# COMPACT_ATOMS: atom_id res chain seq x y z
N GLY A 1 11.50 48.36 -59.86
CA GLY A 1 12.60 47.62 -59.21
C GLY A 1 12.01 46.98 -57.98
N GLU A 2 12.06 45.65 -57.94
CA GLU A 2 11.29 44.75 -57.09
C GLU A 2 11.36 45.07 -55.59
N ALA A 3 10.19 45.04 -54.95
CA ALA A 3 10.09 44.93 -53.51
C ALA A 3 10.33 43.47 -53.12
N LEU A 4 11.46 43.20 -52.45
CA LEU A 4 11.79 41.90 -51.89
C LEU A 4 10.88 41.64 -50.67
N GLU A 5 9.89 40.77 -50.84
CA GLU A 5 9.15 40.18 -49.73
C GLU A 5 10.09 39.23 -48.97
N VAL A 6 10.51 39.65 -47.77
CA VAL A 6 11.26 38.78 -46.86
C VAL A 6 10.25 37.89 -46.14
N ALA A 7 9.96 36.73 -46.72
CA ALA A 7 9.22 35.68 -46.03
C ALA A 7 10.08 35.17 -44.86
N SER A 8 9.67 35.44 -43.63
CA SER A 8 10.30 34.90 -42.43
C SER A 8 10.05 33.39 -42.37
N VAL A 9 11.02 32.59 -42.80
CA VAL A 9 10.99 31.14 -42.63
C VAL A 9 11.18 30.85 -41.14
N ILE A 10 10.15 30.33 -40.48
CA ILE A 10 10.24 29.86 -39.10
C ILE A 10 11.01 28.55 -39.12
N ASP A 11 12.24 28.56 -38.59
CA ASP A 11 13.01 27.34 -38.38
C ASP A 11 12.37 26.54 -37.23
N ILE A 12 11.64 25.47 -37.61
CA ILE A 12 11.04 24.50 -36.69
C ILE A 12 12.02 23.38 -36.31
N GLY A 13 13.25 23.38 -36.84
CA GLY A 13 14.31 22.44 -36.48
C GLY A 13 14.59 22.38 -34.97
N PRO A 14 14.63 23.50 -34.23
CA PRO A 14 14.80 23.50 -32.78
C PRO A 14 13.58 22.94 -32.02
N MET A 15 12.38 23.05 -32.60
CA MET A 15 11.16 22.47 -32.02
C MET A 15 11.04 20.96 -32.28
N LEU A 16 11.65 20.48 -33.38
CA LEU A 16 11.72 19.07 -33.75
C LEU A 16 13.01 18.38 -33.24
N ALA A 17 13.95 19.14 -32.67
CA ALA A 17 15.13 18.58 -32.04
C ALA A 17 14.68 17.63 -30.93
N LYS A 18 15.03 16.34 -31.06
CA LYS A 18 14.82 15.34 -30.01
C LYS A 18 15.32 15.92 -28.70
N ARG A 19 14.42 16.16 -27.76
CA ARG A 19 14.73 16.61 -26.40
C ARG A 19 15.93 15.81 -25.90
N GLU A 20 17.10 16.45 -25.75
CA GLU A 20 18.34 15.78 -25.37
C GLU A 20 18.25 15.16 -23.95
N ASP A 21 17.23 15.55 -23.19
CA ASP A 21 16.95 15.11 -21.82
C ASP A 21 16.34 13.70 -21.69
N THR A 22 16.30 12.90 -22.76
CA THR A 22 15.75 11.52 -22.69
C THR A 22 16.39 10.67 -21.61
N ASP A 23 17.67 10.89 -21.31
CA ASP A 23 18.38 10.17 -20.25
C ASP A 23 17.92 10.58 -18.83
N SER A 24 17.53 11.84 -18.63
CA SER A 24 16.96 12.33 -17.36
C SER A 24 15.58 11.72 -17.10
N PHE A 25 14.75 11.62 -18.14
CA PHE A 25 13.43 11.00 -18.07
C PHE A 25 13.53 9.49 -17.80
N LYS A 26 14.44 8.79 -18.51
CA LYS A 26 14.71 7.36 -18.29
C LYS A 26 15.11 7.08 -16.84
N LYS A 27 16.03 7.89 -16.28
CA LYS A 27 16.47 7.77 -14.89
C LYS A 27 15.34 8.08 -13.90
N ALA A 28 14.58 9.16 -14.11
CA ALA A 28 13.48 9.55 -13.23
C ALA A 28 12.36 8.51 -13.20
N MET A 29 11.96 7.99 -14.37
CA MET A 29 10.94 6.95 -14.49
C MET A 29 11.40 5.65 -13.83
N THR A 30 12.64 5.23 -14.08
CA THR A 30 13.24 4.06 -13.44
C THR A 30 13.26 4.18 -11.91
N ALA A 31 13.68 5.33 -11.39
CA ALA A 31 13.70 5.58 -9.95
C ALA A 31 12.29 5.59 -9.35
N SER A 32 11.32 6.17 -10.05
CA SER A 32 9.93 6.23 -9.61
C SER A 32 9.29 4.84 -9.53
N VAL A 33 9.42 4.04 -10.60
CA VAL A 33 8.92 2.65 -10.65
C VAL A 33 9.59 1.80 -9.57
N ALA A 34 10.91 1.89 -9.42
CA ALA A 34 11.63 1.14 -8.38
C ALA A 34 11.18 1.53 -6.96
N LYS A 35 10.90 2.81 -6.72
CA LYS A 35 10.40 3.29 -5.42
C LYS A 35 8.98 2.79 -5.16
N GLN A 36 8.07 2.90 -6.13
CA GLN A 36 6.70 2.43 -5.98
C GLN A 36 6.63 0.93 -5.69
N ILE A 37 7.42 0.13 -6.40
CA ILE A 37 7.54 -1.31 -6.12
C ILE A 37 8.04 -1.52 -4.69
N ALA A 38 9.10 -0.83 -4.27
CA ALA A 38 9.66 -0.98 -2.92
C ALA A 38 8.65 -0.61 -1.82
N ASP A 39 7.87 0.45 -2.01
CA ASP A 39 6.85 0.91 -1.06
C ASP A 39 5.73 -0.15 -0.92
N ILE A 40 5.26 -0.70 -2.04
CA ILE A 40 4.24 -1.79 -2.05
C ILE A 40 4.82 -3.05 -1.38
N THR A 41 6.01 -3.49 -1.78
CA THR A 41 6.65 -4.67 -1.20
C THR A 41 6.82 -4.51 0.31
N ALA A 42 7.24 -3.33 0.80
CA ALA A 42 7.41 -3.07 2.22
C ALA A 42 6.08 -3.13 2.98
N ALA A 43 5.01 -2.55 2.43
CA ALA A 43 3.68 -2.60 3.05
C ALA A 43 3.14 -4.03 3.11
N VAL A 44 3.22 -4.78 2.01
CA VAL A 44 2.77 -6.17 1.94
C VAL A 44 3.61 -7.09 2.83
N THR A 45 4.93 -6.86 2.92
CA THR A 45 5.79 -7.64 3.82
C THR A 45 5.39 -7.44 5.28
N LYS A 46 5.06 -6.22 5.70
CA LYS A 46 4.55 -5.94 7.05
C LYS A 46 3.23 -6.66 7.34
N VAL A 47 2.36 -6.81 6.34
CA VAL A 47 1.13 -7.59 6.48
C VAL A 47 1.47 -9.07 6.65
N ASN A 48 2.32 -9.62 5.77
CA ASN A 48 2.69 -11.04 5.82
C ASN A 48 3.33 -11.42 7.15
N THR A 49 4.23 -10.60 7.69
CA THR A 49 4.84 -10.86 9.00
C THR A 49 3.84 -10.89 10.15
N GLN A 50 2.68 -10.23 10.02
CA GLN A 50 1.59 -10.33 11.00
C GLN A 50 0.68 -11.52 10.71
N LEU A 51 0.43 -11.85 9.45
CA LEU A 51 -0.39 -13.02 9.07
C LEU A 51 0.25 -14.36 9.45
N ASP A 52 1.59 -14.41 9.51
CA ASP A 52 2.36 -15.61 9.85
C ASP A 52 2.48 -15.84 11.37
N LYS A 53 2.03 -14.89 12.20
CA LYS A 53 2.05 -15.05 13.65
C LYS A 53 0.81 -15.80 14.13
N GLU A 54 0.98 -16.53 15.22
CA GLU A 54 -0.15 -17.08 15.99
C GLU A 54 -0.48 -16.12 17.13
N VAL A 55 -1.75 -15.68 17.21
CA VAL A 55 -2.23 -14.85 18.32
C VAL A 55 -2.77 -15.77 19.40
N ALA A 56 -2.18 -15.69 20.59
CA ALA A 56 -2.67 -16.40 21.77
C ALA A 56 -3.87 -15.69 22.40
N GLU A 57 -4.72 -16.45 23.09
CA GLU A 57 -5.84 -15.92 23.86
C GLU A 57 -5.31 -15.05 25.01
N GLY A 58 -5.80 -13.81 25.11
CA GLY A 58 -5.39 -12.83 26.13
C GLY A 58 -4.29 -11.85 25.71
N ASP A 59 -3.70 -11.99 24.50
CA ASP A 59 -2.81 -10.97 23.94
C ASP A 59 -3.58 -9.96 23.09
N ASP A 60 -4.20 -8.99 23.77
CA ASP A 60 -5.00 -7.93 23.13
C ASP A 60 -4.15 -7.07 22.18
N ALA A 61 -2.85 -6.90 22.46
CA ALA A 61 -1.96 -6.07 21.65
C ALA A 61 -1.65 -6.74 20.30
N GLU A 62 -1.32 -8.03 20.31
CA GLU A 62 -1.09 -8.80 19.09
C GLU A 62 -2.39 -9.01 18.30
N LEU A 63 -3.52 -9.22 18.98
CA LEU A 63 -4.84 -9.27 18.36
C LEU A 63 -5.15 -7.98 17.59
N HIS A 64 -4.94 -6.82 18.20
CA HIS A 64 -5.13 -5.53 17.53
C HIS A 64 -4.20 -5.34 16.32
N ASN A 65 -2.92 -5.73 16.45
CA ASN A 65 -1.96 -5.63 15.33
C ASN A 65 -2.35 -6.52 14.15
N MET A 66 -2.80 -7.74 14.41
CA MET A 66 -3.29 -8.65 13.36
C MET A 66 -4.58 -8.14 12.73
N MET A 67 -5.53 -7.61 13.52
CA MET A 67 -6.75 -6.98 13.01
C MET A 67 -6.43 -5.77 12.12
N ASN A 68 -5.45 -4.94 12.49
CA ASN A 68 -5.00 -3.82 11.68
C ASN A 68 -4.40 -4.27 10.33
N ALA A 69 -3.63 -5.36 10.33
CA ALA A 69 -3.09 -5.94 9.09
C ALA A 69 -4.20 -6.47 8.16
N LEU A 70 -5.20 -7.16 8.73
CA LEU A 70 -6.38 -7.63 7.98
C LEU A 70 -7.20 -6.47 7.41
N MET A 71 -7.36 -5.39 8.18
CA MET A 71 -8.07 -4.19 7.74
C MET A 71 -7.31 -3.46 6.64
N TYR A 72 -5.98 -3.37 6.74
CA TYR A 72 -5.14 -2.81 5.68
C TYR A 72 -5.35 -3.56 4.36
N MET A 73 -5.31 -4.90 4.38
CA MET A 73 -5.55 -5.73 3.19
C MET A 73 -6.93 -5.49 2.59
N ARG A 74 -7.97 -5.38 3.44
CA ARG A 74 -9.34 -5.13 2.98
C ARG A 74 -9.50 -3.75 2.34
N GLN A 75 -8.93 -2.70 2.94
CA GLN A 75 -9.11 -1.32 2.48
C GLN A 75 -8.24 -1.01 1.26
N ASN A 76 -7.04 -1.57 1.20
CA ASN A 76 -6.07 -1.27 0.15
C ASN A 76 -6.05 -2.30 -0.97
N GLN A 77 -6.92 -3.32 -0.94
CA GLN A 77 -6.91 -4.41 -1.91
C GLN A 77 -6.89 -3.89 -3.36
N VAL A 78 -7.90 -3.08 -3.70
CA VAL A 78 -8.10 -2.54 -5.05
C VAL A 78 -6.94 -1.61 -5.44
N ASN A 79 -6.48 -0.78 -4.49
CA ASN A 79 -5.40 0.17 -4.75
C ASN A 79 -4.07 -0.54 -5.02
N VAL A 80 -3.75 -1.59 -4.26
CA VAL A 80 -2.53 -2.37 -4.44
C VAL A 80 -2.58 -3.18 -5.73
N GLU A 81 -3.71 -3.82 -6.05
CA GLU A 81 -3.93 -4.52 -7.31
C GLU A 81 -3.75 -3.58 -8.50
N TYR A 82 -4.44 -2.43 -8.48
CA TYR A 82 -4.31 -1.42 -9.52
C TYR A 82 -2.89 -0.90 -9.68
N ALA A 83 -2.18 -0.64 -8.58
CA ALA A 83 -0.80 -0.17 -8.63
C ALA A 83 0.16 -1.23 -9.22
N LEU A 84 0.00 -2.50 -8.85
CA LEU A 84 0.80 -3.60 -9.40
C LEU A 84 0.53 -3.81 -10.90
N ASP A 85 -0.72 -3.70 -11.33
CA ASP A 85 -1.09 -3.77 -12.74
C ASP A 85 -0.47 -2.61 -13.54
N GLN A 86 -0.61 -1.38 -13.04
CA GLN A 86 0.01 -0.19 -13.64
C GLN A 86 1.54 -0.30 -13.74
N LEU A 87 2.19 -0.86 -12.72
CA LEU A 87 3.63 -1.08 -12.72
C LEU A 87 4.04 -2.14 -13.75
N THR A 88 3.22 -3.15 -13.97
CA THR A 88 3.42 -4.19 -15.00
C THR A 88 3.36 -3.58 -16.40
N ASP A 89 2.34 -2.77 -16.67
CA ASP A 89 2.20 -2.05 -17.94
C ASP A 89 3.36 -1.07 -18.17
N THR A 90 3.73 -0.35 -17.11
CA THR A 90 4.84 0.61 -17.15
C THR A 90 6.16 -0.07 -17.44
N LEU A 91 6.45 -1.23 -16.82
CA LEU A 91 7.65 -2.00 -17.10
C LEU A 91 7.66 -2.57 -18.52
N THR A 92 6.51 -2.99 -19.03
CA THR A 92 6.36 -3.45 -20.42
C THR A 92 6.70 -2.32 -21.40
N TYR A 93 6.19 -1.11 -21.16
CA TYR A 93 6.54 0.08 -21.93
C TYR A 93 8.04 0.40 -21.85
N MET A 94 8.62 0.38 -20.65
CA MET A 94 10.04 0.64 -20.44
C MET A 94 10.94 -0.37 -21.16
N LYS A 95 10.52 -1.64 -21.21
CA LYS A 95 11.21 -2.71 -21.95
C LYS A 95 11.16 -2.48 -23.46
N ALA A 96 9.99 -2.11 -24.00
CA ALA A 96 9.82 -1.84 -25.43
C ALA A 96 10.62 -0.63 -25.93
N ASN A 97 11.01 0.29 -25.04
CA ASN A 97 11.72 1.53 -25.36
C ASN A 97 13.20 1.52 -24.91
N ASP A 98 13.76 0.35 -24.58
CA ASP A 98 15.14 0.19 -24.09
C ASP A 98 15.49 1.20 -22.97
N MET A 99 14.63 1.28 -21.96
CA MET A 99 14.77 2.23 -20.85
C MET A 99 15.57 1.62 -19.68
N GLY A 100 16.90 1.63 -19.79
CA GLY A 100 17.78 1.24 -18.67
C GLY A 100 17.74 -0.27 -18.37
N LYS A 101 18.09 -0.66 -17.13
CA LYS A 101 18.17 -2.07 -16.70
C LYS A 101 16.82 -2.53 -16.11
N ILE A 102 15.99 -3.13 -16.95
CA ILE A 102 14.62 -3.56 -16.59
C ILE A 102 14.59 -4.84 -15.75
N ASP A 103 15.43 -5.83 -16.08
CA ASP A 103 15.44 -7.14 -15.42
C ASP A 103 15.46 -7.10 -13.88
N PRO A 104 16.32 -6.30 -13.21
CA PRO A 104 16.31 -6.24 -11.74
C PRO A 104 15.04 -5.58 -11.17
N ILE A 105 14.35 -4.74 -11.94
CA ILE A 105 13.10 -4.10 -11.52
C ILE A 105 11.94 -5.06 -11.72
N GLN A 106 11.94 -5.80 -12.83
CA GLN A 106 10.97 -6.88 -13.08
C GLN A 106 11.00 -7.90 -11.94
N LYS A 107 12.19 -8.36 -11.54
CA LYS A 107 12.33 -9.31 -10.42
C LYS A 107 11.75 -8.78 -9.10
N LYS A 108 11.85 -7.46 -8.85
CA LYS A 108 11.23 -6.84 -7.66
C LYS A 108 9.72 -6.77 -7.77
N LEU A 109 9.19 -6.51 -8.97
CA LEU A 109 7.75 -6.53 -9.22
C LEU A 109 7.19 -7.95 -9.01
N ASP A 110 7.88 -8.97 -9.52
CA ASP A 110 7.49 -10.37 -9.37
C ASP A 110 7.45 -10.77 -7.87
N ASP A 111 8.47 -10.39 -7.09
CA ASP A 111 8.48 -10.59 -5.63
C ASP A 111 7.32 -9.85 -4.91
N ALA A 112 6.99 -8.64 -5.36
CA ALA A 112 5.85 -7.89 -4.82
C ALA A 112 4.51 -8.61 -5.11
N LEU A 113 4.34 -9.11 -6.34
CA LEU A 113 3.16 -9.87 -6.77
C LEU A 113 3.01 -11.16 -5.97
N ASP A 114 4.10 -11.91 -5.79
CA ASP A 114 4.10 -13.16 -5.03
C ASP A 114 3.73 -12.93 -3.56
N LYS A 115 4.36 -11.94 -2.91
CA LYS A 115 4.05 -11.57 -1.53
C LYS A 115 2.60 -11.12 -1.37
N TYR A 116 2.07 -10.38 -2.34
CA TYR A 116 0.68 -9.91 -2.31
C TYR A 116 -0.30 -11.07 -2.52
N SER A 117 0.01 -11.98 -3.45
CA SER A 117 -0.78 -13.18 -3.70
C SER A 117 -0.86 -14.08 -2.47
N TYR A 118 0.27 -14.24 -1.75
CA TYR A 118 0.30 -14.92 -0.45
C TYR A 118 -0.61 -14.23 0.56
N ALA A 119 -0.45 -12.91 0.77
CA ALA A 119 -1.27 -12.14 1.69
C ALA A 119 -2.76 -12.30 1.41
N LYS A 120 -3.16 -12.21 0.13
CA LYS A 120 -4.55 -12.33 -0.33
C LYS A 120 -5.14 -13.72 -0.06
N LYS A 121 -4.35 -14.79 -0.22
CA LYS A 121 -4.79 -16.17 0.03
C LYS A 121 -4.88 -16.50 1.53
N THR A 122 -3.96 -15.95 2.33
CA THR A 122 -3.86 -16.26 3.76
C THR A 122 -4.85 -15.44 4.61
N THR A 123 -5.16 -14.20 4.18
CA THR A 123 -6.07 -13.27 4.88
C THR A 123 -7.44 -13.88 5.26
N PRO A 124 -8.17 -14.59 4.37
CA PRO A 124 -9.46 -15.20 4.73
C PRO A 124 -9.36 -16.25 5.83
N THR A 125 -8.31 -17.07 5.81
CA THR A 125 -8.07 -18.13 6.80
C THR A 125 -7.75 -17.53 8.16
N VAL A 126 -6.82 -16.57 8.20
CA VAL A 126 -6.45 -15.86 9.43
C VAL A 126 -7.66 -15.14 10.02
N LYS A 127 -8.46 -14.45 9.19
CA LYS A 127 -9.70 -13.81 9.63
C LYS A 127 -10.69 -14.80 10.27
N LYS A 128 -10.81 -16.01 9.73
CA LYS A 128 -11.69 -17.04 10.28
C LYS A 128 -11.19 -17.51 11.65
N ASN A 129 -9.88 -17.72 11.80
CA ASN A 129 -9.27 -18.17 13.04
C ASN A 129 -9.26 -17.10 14.13
N LEU A 130 -9.20 -15.81 13.74
CA LEU A 130 -9.17 -14.69 14.68
C LEU A 130 -10.56 -14.34 15.25
N LYS A 131 -11.64 -14.71 14.56
CA LYS A 131 -13.00 -14.33 14.94
C LYS A 131 -13.39 -14.78 16.37
N PRO A 132 -13.13 -16.03 16.81
CA PRO A 132 -13.39 -16.44 18.19
C PRO A 132 -12.61 -15.61 19.22
N LEU A 133 -11.35 -15.28 18.94
CA LEU A 133 -10.51 -14.46 19.82
C LEU A 133 -11.05 -13.02 19.92
N GLN A 134 -11.52 -12.47 18.79
CA GLN A 134 -12.17 -11.17 18.75
C GLN A 134 -13.46 -11.16 19.58
N ASP A 135 -14.31 -12.18 19.43
CA ASP A 135 -15.57 -12.29 20.17
C ASP A 135 -15.32 -12.41 21.69
N ALA A 136 -14.29 -13.19 22.09
CA ALA A 136 -13.87 -13.33 23.49
C ALA A 136 -13.34 -12.01 24.08
N ALA A 137 -12.47 -11.31 23.36
CA ALA A 137 -11.96 -10.00 23.79
C ALA A 137 -13.10 -8.96 23.92
N THR A 138 -14.08 -9.00 23.00
CA THR A 138 -15.23 -8.10 23.03
C THR A 138 -16.10 -8.34 24.28
N LEU A 139 -16.33 -9.61 24.64
CA LEU A 139 -17.04 -9.97 25.87
C LEU A 139 -16.30 -9.46 27.12
N SER A 140 -14.96 -9.64 27.18
CA SER A 140 -14.16 -9.13 28.29
C SER A 140 -14.25 -7.60 28.44
N VAL A 141 -14.34 -6.86 27.33
CA VAL A 141 -14.55 -5.41 27.36
C VAL A 141 -15.94 -5.05 27.89
N PHE A 142 -16.99 -5.79 27.51
CA PHE A 142 -18.33 -5.58 28.06
C PHE A 142 -18.39 -5.85 29.57
N ASP A 143 -17.73 -6.91 30.05
CA ASP A 143 -17.66 -7.21 31.48
C ASP A 143 -16.97 -6.06 32.24
N LYS A 144 -15.84 -5.55 31.73
CA LYS A 144 -15.13 -4.39 32.31
C LYS A 144 -16.00 -3.13 32.32
N LEU A 145 -16.76 -2.88 31.26
CA LEU A 145 -17.69 -1.74 31.20
C LEU A 145 -18.79 -1.86 32.27
N SER A 146 -19.34 -3.05 32.49
CA SER A 146 -20.36 -3.27 33.51
C SER A 146 -19.84 -2.97 34.93
N VAL A 147 -18.58 -3.36 35.21
CA VAL A 147 -17.91 -3.05 36.48
C VAL A 147 -17.69 -1.55 36.63
N TRP A 148 -17.20 -0.87 35.58
CA TRP A 148 -17.01 0.58 35.59
C TRP A 148 -18.33 1.35 35.73
N GLU A 149 -19.42 0.88 35.15
CA GLU A 149 -20.74 1.49 35.32
C GLU A 149 -21.22 1.39 36.78
N ALA A 150 -21.00 0.24 37.43
CA ALA A 150 -21.32 0.08 38.85
C ALA A 150 -20.47 1.00 39.74
N GLU A 151 -19.16 1.09 39.48
CA GLU A 151 -18.27 2.02 40.19
C GLU A 151 -18.70 3.49 39.99
N LEU A 152 -19.04 3.88 38.77
CA LEU A 152 -19.53 5.22 38.44
C LEU A 152 -20.80 5.56 39.22
N GLU A 153 -21.73 4.62 39.35
CA GLU A 153 -22.98 4.83 40.09
C GLU A 153 -22.72 4.98 41.59
N GLU A 154 -21.78 4.21 42.15
CA GLU A 154 -21.34 4.41 43.54
C GLU A 154 -20.70 5.79 43.75
N TYR A 155 -19.84 6.24 42.83
CA TYR A 155 -19.25 7.57 42.89
C TYR A 155 -20.33 8.65 42.78
N ARG A 156 -21.26 8.53 41.84
CA ARG A 156 -22.39 9.46 41.70
C ARG A 156 -23.20 9.54 42.98
N ALA A 157 -23.55 8.40 43.60
CA ALA A 157 -24.29 8.36 44.86
C ALA A 157 -23.57 9.06 46.02
N LYS A 158 -22.22 9.04 46.04
CA LYS A 158 -21.41 9.79 47.03
C LYS A 158 -21.44 11.30 46.79
N PHE A 159 -21.57 11.76 45.54
CA PHE A 159 -21.64 13.18 45.20
C PHE A 159 -23.06 13.77 45.22
N THR A 160 -24.11 12.95 45.07
CA THR A 160 -25.51 13.40 45.15
C THR A 160 -26.11 13.34 46.56
N LYS A 161 -25.46 12.68 47.52
CA LYS A 161 -25.79 12.82 48.95
C LYS A 161 -25.24 14.15 49.46
N LYS A 162 -26.04 15.20 49.31
CA LYS A 162 -25.95 16.44 50.09
C LYS A 162 -26.85 16.35 51.32
#